data_AF-A0A928VK13-F1
#
_entry.id   AF-A0A928VK13-F1
#
_cell.length_a   1.000
_cell.length_b   1.000
_cell.length_c   1.000
_cell.angle_alpha   90.00
_cell.angle_beta   90.00
_cell.angle_gamma   90.00
#
_symmetry.space_group_name_H-M   'P 1'
#
loop_
_entity.id
_entity.type
_entity.pdbx_description
1 polymer ?
#
loop_
_entity_poly.entity_id
_entity_poly.type
_entity_poly.pdbx_seq_one_letter_code
_entity_poly.pdbx_strand_id
1 'polypeptide(L)'
;MSERKFRRINPSLGHNPSFGPIPVGQLFPIGISIGVSYLVFEMLLGWGLTWVALFALWGAASWWILTGDKNWKLLNKFVSVPQWTCKFRPCQGLWLNLVYEK
;
A
#
# COMPACT_ATOMS: atom_id res chain seq x y z
N MET A 1 -0.38 16.58 -39.74
CA MET A 1 -0.62 16.44 -38.29
C MET A 1 -1.12 15.01 -38.09
N SER A 2 -0.30 14.11 -37.54
CA SER A 2 -0.64 12.68 -37.44
C SER A 2 -1.54 12.45 -36.23
N GLU A 3 -2.78 12.05 -36.48
CA GLU A 3 -3.78 11.67 -35.47
C GLU A 3 -3.23 10.57 -34.55
N ARG A 4 -2.98 10.89 -33.28
CA ARG A 4 -2.53 9.92 -32.28
C ARG A 4 -3.71 9.01 -31.92
N LYS A 5 -3.77 7.83 -32.53
CA LYS A 5 -4.76 6.79 -32.19
C LYS A 5 -4.60 6.39 -30.71
N PHE A 6 -5.59 6.71 -29.88
CA PHE A 6 -5.63 6.31 -28.47
C PHE A 6 -5.57 4.78 -28.35
N ARG A 7 -4.56 4.27 -27.64
CA ARG A 7 -4.41 2.84 -27.35
C ARG A 7 -5.10 2.55 -26.02
N ARG A 8 -6.17 1.74 -26.03
CA ARG A 8 -6.77 1.24 -24.79
C ARG A 8 -5.72 0.50 -23.98
N ILE A 9 -5.39 1.03 -22.81
CA ILE A 9 -4.62 0.32 -21.80
C ILE A 9 -5.56 -0.54 -20.98
N ASN A 10 -5.04 -1.63 -20.43
CA ASN A 10 -5.79 -2.47 -19.50
C ASN A 10 -6.03 -1.66 -18.20
N PRO A 11 -7.28 -1.40 -17.79
CA PRO A 11 -7.56 -0.67 -16.54
C PRO A 11 -7.05 -1.41 -15.30
N SER A 12 -6.76 -2.70 -15.39
CA SER A 12 -6.16 -3.49 -14.31
C SER A 12 -4.66 -3.22 -14.12
N LEU A 13 -4.02 -2.43 -15.00
CA LEU A 13 -2.59 -2.14 -14.90
C LEU A 13 -2.34 -1.25 -13.66
N GLY A 14 -1.80 -1.85 -12.59
CA GLY A 14 -1.52 -1.17 -11.33
C GLY A 14 -2.64 -1.23 -10.28
N HIS A 15 -3.76 -1.92 -10.57
CA HIS A 15 -4.79 -2.16 -9.58
C HIS A 15 -4.41 -3.37 -8.72
N ASN A 16 -4.24 -3.19 -7.42
CA ASN A 16 -4.06 -4.31 -6.51
C ASN A 16 -5.42 -5.00 -6.26
N PRO A 17 -5.47 -6.34 -6.19
CA PRO A 17 -6.69 -7.03 -5.82
C PRO A 17 -7.11 -6.65 -4.39
N SER A 18 -8.36 -6.23 -4.22
CA SER A 18 -8.95 -5.92 -2.92
C SER A 18 -10.06 -6.91 -2.60
N PHE A 19 -10.07 -7.45 -1.39
CA PHE A 19 -11.14 -8.30 -0.90
C PHE A 19 -12.15 -7.45 -0.13
N GLY A 20 -13.14 -6.94 -0.85
CA GLY A 20 -14.08 -5.94 -0.31
C GLY A 20 -13.36 -4.67 0.15
N PRO A 21 -13.57 -4.18 1.39
CA PRO A 21 -12.92 -2.97 1.91
C PRO A 21 -11.45 -3.17 2.32
N ILE A 22 -10.96 -4.42 2.36
CA ILE A 22 -9.62 -4.76 2.82
C ILE A 22 -8.75 -5.14 1.61
N PRO A 23 -7.63 -4.46 1.35
CA PRO A 23 -6.69 -4.87 0.31
C PRO A 23 -6.08 -6.25 0.62
N VAL A 24 -5.92 -7.09 -0.40
CA VAL A 24 -5.46 -8.49 -0.21
C VAL A 24 -4.08 -8.57 0.42
N GLY A 25 -3.23 -7.56 0.20
CA GLY A 25 -1.90 -7.47 0.82
C GLY A 25 -1.90 -7.42 2.35
N GLN A 26 -3.05 -7.15 2.99
CA GLN A 26 -3.18 -7.10 4.45
C GLN A 26 -3.62 -8.42 5.09
N LEU A 27 -4.02 -9.42 4.30
CA LEU A 27 -4.46 -10.71 4.86
C LEU A 27 -3.29 -11.53 5.41
N PHE A 28 -2.17 -11.57 4.67
CA PHE A 28 -0.95 -12.27 5.07
C PHE A 28 -0.42 -11.86 6.46
N PRO A 29 -0.22 -10.57 6.77
CA PRO A 29 0.29 -10.13 8.07
C PRO A 29 -0.71 -10.32 9.22
N ILE A 30 -2.02 -10.20 8.96
CA ILE A 30 -3.05 -10.51 9.96
C ILE A 30 -2.98 -12.00 10.33
N GLY A 31 -2.87 -12.87 9.31
CA GLY A 31 -2.69 -14.31 9.51
C GLY A 31 -1.43 -14.62 10.34
N ILE A 32 -0.29 -13.99 10.02
CA ILE A 32 0.95 -14.15 10.80
C ILE A 32 0.78 -13.67 12.24
N SER A 33 0.16 -12.50 12.45
CA SER A 33 -0.02 -11.93 13.79
C SER A 33 -0.88 -12.85 14.68
N ILE A 34 -1.95 -13.42 14.11
CA ILE A 34 -2.80 -14.40 14.80
C ILE A 34 -2.01 -15.69 15.08
N GLY A 35 -1.30 -16.22 14.09
CA GLY A 35 -0.54 -17.47 14.26
C GLY A 35 0.57 -17.35 15.31
N VAL A 36 1.32 -16.26 15.29
CA VAL A 36 2.41 -16.00 16.25
C VAL A 36 1.87 -15.78 17.65
N SER A 37 0.80 -14.99 17.80
CA SER A 37 0.20 -14.75 19.13
C SER A 37 -0.41 -16.02 19.73
N TYR A 38 -1.07 -16.86 18.92
CA TYR A 38 -1.60 -18.14 19.38
C TYR A 38 -0.48 -19.09 19.84
N LEU A 39 0.59 -19.21 19.04
CA LEU A 39 1.75 -20.01 19.41
C LEU A 39 2.40 -19.54 20.72
N VAL A 40 2.61 -18.24 20.90
CA VAL A 40 3.31 -17.72 22.08
C VAL A 40 2.41 -17.75 23.32
N PHE A 41 1.20 -17.21 23.26
CA PHE A 41 0.41 -17.01 24.48
C PHE A 41 -0.42 -18.23 24.88
N GLU A 42 -0.88 -19.02 23.91
CA GLU A 42 -1.69 -20.20 24.20
C GLU A 42 -0.83 -21.44 24.35
N MET A 43 0.16 -21.65 23.47
CA MET A 43 0.98 -22.85 23.49
C MET A 43 2.12 -22.82 24.52
N LEU A 44 2.76 -21.66 24.76
CA LEU A 44 3.86 -21.56 25.74
C LEU A 44 3.41 -21.09 27.14
N LEU A 45 2.52 -20.11 27.22
CA LEU A 45 2.22 -19.42 28.48
C LEU A 45 0.86 -19.81 29.10
N GLY A 46 -0.07 -20.37 28.33
CA GLY A 46 -1.40 -20.74 28.82
C GLY A 46 -2.22 -19.56 29.36
N TRP A 47 -1.91 -18.33 28.97
CA TRP A 47 -2.54 -17.10 29.48
C TRP A 47 -4.00 -16.93 29.01
N GLY A 48 -4.44 -17.76 28.07
CA GLY A 48 -5.81 -17.80 27.54
C GLY A 48 -6.03 -16.89 26.33
N LEU A 49 -7.12 -17.16 25.62
CA LEU A 49 -7.49 -16.54 24.35
C LEU A 49 -7.61 -15.00 24.39
N THR A 50 -7.85 -14.41 25.57
CA THR A 50 -7.99 -12.95 25.70
C THR A 50 -6.67 -12.23 25.37
N TRP A 51 -5.54 -12.76 25.84
CA TRP A 51 -4.23 -12.18 25.55
C TRP A 51 -3.82 -12.42 24.10
N VAL A 52 -4.15 -13.59 23.55
CA VAL A 52 -3.97 -13.88 22.12
C VAL A 52 -4.71 -12.84 21.28
N ALA A 53 -5.99 -12.57 21.58
CA ALA A 53 -6.78 -11.59 20.83
C ALA A 53 -6.22 -10.17 20.94
N LEU A 54 -5.79 -9.73 22.13
CA LEU A 54 -5.18 -8.42 22.34
C LEU A 54 -3.89 -8.24 21.53
N PHE A 55 -2.99 -9.22 21.58
CA PHE A 55 -1.73 -9.15 20.83
C PHE A 55 -1.92 -9.34 19.33
N ALA A 56 -2.87 -10.17 18.90
CA ALA A 56 -3.23 -10.31 17.50
C ALA A 56 -3.81 -9.00 16.94
N LEU A 57 -4.71 -8.34 17.67
CA LEU A 57 -5.26 -7.03 17.30
C LEU A 57 -4.19 -5.96 17.26
N TRP A 58 -3.30 -5.94 18.26
CA TRP A 58 -2.19 -5.01 18.30
C TRP A 58 -1.21 -5.22 17.12
N GLY A 59 -0.85 -6.47 16.86
CA GLY A 59 -0.01 -6.87 15.72
C GLY A 59 -0.63 -6.48 14.38
N ALA A 60 -1.91 -6.76 14.20
CA ALA A 60 -2.66 -6.36 13.01
C ALA A 60 -2.72 -4.83 12.86
N ALA A 61 -2.98 -4.08 13.94
CA ALA A 61 -3.08 -2.62 13.92
C ALA A 61 -1.74 -1.93 13.63
N SER A 62 -0.66 -2.36 14.31
CA SER A 62 0.70 -1.85 14.05
C SER A 62 1.13 -2.12 12.61
N TRP A 63 0.84 -3.32 12.09
CA TRP A 63 1.11 -3.64 10.70
C TRP A 63 0.29 -2.80 9.72
N TRP A 64 -0.98 -2.52 10.05
CA TRP A 64 -1.87 -1.68 9.25
C TRP A 64 -1.30 -0.27 9.06
N ILE A 65 -0.69 0.28 10.12
CA ILE A 65 -0.04 1.60 10.07
C ILE A 65 1.18 1.57 9.14
N LEU A 66 1.95 0.48 9.14
CA LEU A 66 3.15 0.34 8.32
C LEU A 66 2.85 0.07 6.84
N THR A 67 1.79 -0.67 6.55
CA THR A 67 1.51 -1.23 5.21
C THR A 67 0.17 -0.81 4.60
N GLY A 68 -0.49 0.22 5.11
CA GLY A 68 -1.70 0.76 4.51
C GLY A 68 -1.60 0.93 2.98
N ASP A 69 -2.71 0.67 2.27
CA ASP A 69 -2.79 0.65 0.80
C ASP A 69 -2.20 1.91 0.10
N LYS A 70 -2.03 3.00 0.85
CA LYS A 70 -1.50 4.27 0.39
C LYS A 70 -0.34 4.78 1.25
N ASN A 71 0.60 3.91 1.66
CA ASN A 71 1.81 4.34 2.38
C ASN A 71 2.59 5.42 1.64
N TRP A 72 2.60 5.38 0.30
CA TRP A 72 3.18 6.43 -0.54
C TRP A 72 2.59 7.83 -0.30
N LYS A 73 1.36 7.99 0.18
CA LYS A 73 0.77 9.29 0.50
C LYS A 73 1.40 9.88 1.77
N LEU A 74 1.82 9.01 2.68
CA LEU A 74 2.55 9.39 3.89
C LEU A 74 4.04 9.61 3.55
N LEU A 75 4.67 8.65 2.86
CA LEU A 75 6.09 8.67 2.53
C LEU A 75 6.47 9.79 1.54
N ASN A 76 5.63 10.08 0.55
CA ASN A 76 5.86 11.18 -0.40
C ASN A 76 5.78 12.57 0.25
N LYS A 77 5.30 12.68 1.50
CA LYS A 77 5.35 13.95 2.23
C LYS A 77 6.75 14.24 2.76
N PHE A 78 7.55 13.22 3.02
CA PHE A 78 8.90 13.34 3.56
C PHE A 78 9.99 13.31 2.48
N VAL A 79 9.66 12.76 1.30
CA VAL A 79 10.54 12.83 0.13
C VAL A 79 10.22 14.12 -0.62
N SER A 80 11.13 15.09 -0.54
CA SER A 80 11.10 16.27 -1.40
C SER A 80 10.96 15.84 -2.85
N VAL A 81 10.04 16.45 -3.61
CA VAL A 81 9.88 16.15 -5.04
C VAL A 81 11.28 16.27 -5.67
N PRO A 82 11.79 15.24 -6.36
CA PRO A 82 13.08 15.35 -7.01
C PRO A 82 13.00 16.52 -7.96
N GLN A 83 13.77 17.56 -7.68
CA GLN A 83 13.96 18.68 -8.59
C GLN A 83 14.89 18.18 -9.67
N TRP A 84 14.30 17.45 -10.62
CA TRP A 84 14.92 17.13 -11.89
C TRP A 84 15.27 18.47 -12.53
N THR A 85 16.50 18.92 -12.33
CA THR A 85 17.03 20.11 -12.99
C THR A 85 17.15 19.78 -14.46
N CYS A 86 16.06 20.01 -15.19
CA CYS A 86 16.01 19.86 -16.63
C CYS A 86 16.84 20.98 -17.25
N LYS A 87 18.16 20.83 -17.23
CA LYS A 87 19.11 21.83 -17.77
C LYS A 87 19.00 22.01 -19.28
N PHE A 88 18.34 21.11 -20.02
CA PHE A 88 18.40 21.11 -21.48
C PHE A 88 17.07 20.98 -22.25
N ARG A 89 15.90 20.77 -21.63
CA ARG A 89 14.58 20.88 -22.31
C ARG A 89 13.43 21.14 -21.35
N PRO A 90 12.34 21.81 -21.77
CA PRO A 90 11.22 22.13 -20.89
C PRO A 90 10.48 20.86 -20.46
N CYS A 91 10.68 20.45 -19.21
CA CYS A 91 9.96 19.32 -18.60
C CYS A 91 8.51 19.64 -18.23
N GLN A 92 8.06 20.87 -18.47
CA GLN A 92 6.76 21.38 -18.05
C GLN A 92 5.59 20.89 -18.91
N GLY A 93 5.86 20.41 -20.14
CA GLY A 93 4.81 19.96 -21.06
C GLY A 93 4.45 18.46 -21.00
N LEU A 94 5.27 17.62 -20.36
CA LEU A 94 5.08 16.16 -20.43
C LEU A 94 4.31 15.59 -19.23
N TRP A 95 4.46 16.19 -18.04
CA TRP A 95 3.80 15.71 -16.81
C TRP A 95 2.35 16.18 -16.66
N LEU A 96 2.03 17.40 -17.13
CA LEU A 96 0.65 17.93 -17.08
C LEU A 96 -0.29 17.14 -17.99
N ASN A 97 0.17 16.68 -19.15
CA ASN A 97 -0.67 15.91 -20.09
C ASN A 97 -0.84 14.43 -19.69
N LEU A 98 0.03 13.88 -18.82
CA LEU A 98 -0.09 12.48 -18.36
C LEU A 98 -0.92 12.32 -17.08
N VAL A 99 -1.12 13.40 -16.31
CA VAL A 99 -1.83 13.36 -15.02
C VAL A 99 -3.19 14.07 -15.08
N TYR A 100 -3.39 15.03 -15.99
CA TYR A 100 -4.60 15.87 -16.06
C TYR A 100 -5.51 15.63 -17.25
N GLU A 101 -5.15 14.78 -18.21
CA GLU A 101 -6.07 14.31 -19.26
C GLU A 101 -6.87 13.12 -18.69
N LYS A 102 -7.85 13.46 -17.84
CA LYS A 102 -8.90 12.57 -17.32
C LYS A 102 -9.96 12.30 -18.37
#